data_AF-A0A520S552-F1
#
_entry.id   AF-A0A520S552-F1
#
_cell.length_a   1.000
_cell.length_b   1.000
_cell.length_c   1.000
_cell.angle_alpha   90.00
_cell.angle_beta   90.00
_cell.angle_gamma   90.00
#
_symmetry.space_group_name_H-M   'P 1'
#
loop_
_entity.id
_entity.type
_entity.pdbx_description
1 polymer ?
#
loop_
_entity_poly.entity_id
_entity_poly.type
_entity_poly.pdbx_seq_one_letter_code
_entity_poly.pdbx_strand_id
1 'polypeptide(L)'
;MSFDPNSKSLGSSSLDHALLDSAFLEEVTWNEQGLAPAIAVDAANEKLLMQAWVNREALATAVAEQRAVYWSRSRQKIWRKGEESGNVQKLVEVRLDCDGDAICYRVEQVGGIACHTGREHCFFRRLEGDEWAAVEAVVTDPESLYQK
;
A
#
# COMPACT_ATOMS: atom_id res chain seq x y z
N MET A 1 -20.89 -41.57 13.54
CA MET A 1 -20.28 -40.45 12.78
C MET A 1 -20.08 -39.33 13.77
N SER A 2 -18.95 -39.39 14.46
CA SER A 2 -18.67 -38.57 15.64
C SER A 2 -17.97 -37.30 15.17
N PHE A 3 -18.61 -36.15 15.37
CA PHE A 3 -17.98 -34.85 15.23
C PHE A 3 -16.85 -34.75 16.26
N ASP A 4 -15.63 -34.55 15.78
CA ASP A 4 -14.47 -34.32 16.63
C ASP A 4 -14.39 -32.81 16.94
N PRO A 5 -14.63 -32.34 18.18
CA PRO A 5 -14.69 -30.92 18.51
C PRO A 5 -13.31 -30.26 18.65
N ASN A 6 -12.24 -30.95 18.24
CA ASN A 6 -10.86 -30.50 18.40
C ASN A 6 -10.22 -29.98 17.11
N SER A 7 -11.03 -29.37 16.23
CA SER A 7 -10.53 -28.48 15.17
C SER A 7 -9.99 -27.19 15.81
N LYS A 8 -8.78 -27.27 16.37
CA LYS A 8 -8.03 -26.10 16.81
C LYS A 8 -7.84 -25.17 15.61
N SER A 9 -8.50 -24.02 15.64
CA SER A 9 -8.16 -22.90 14.76
C SER A 9 -6.70 -22.56 15.03
N LEU A 10 -5.83 -22.75 14.05
CA LEU A 10 -4.45 -22.27 14.10
C LEU A 10 -4.52 -20.74 14.18
N GLY A 11 -4.26 -20.21 15.38
CA GLY A 11 -4.31 -18.78 15.65
C GLY A 11 -3.29 -18.02 14.81
N SER A 12 -3.70 -16.88 14.26
CA SER A 12 -2.86 -16.01 13.43
C SER A 12 -1.73 -15.30 14.21
N SER A 13 -1.72 -15.36 15.55
CA SER A 13 -0.95 -14.40 16.35
C SER A 13 0.56 -14.64 16.45
N SER A 14 1.07 -15.85 16.16
CA SER A 14 2.50 -16.16 16.32
C SER A 14 3.36 -15.77 15.11
N LEU A 15 2.81 -15.90 13.90
CA LEU A 15 3.44 -15.44 12.66
C LEU A 15 3.45 -13.91 12.59
N ASP A 16 2.38 -13.27 13.07
CA ASP A 16 2.26 -11.81 13.13
C ASP A 16 3.32 -11.20 14.06
N HIS A 17 3.59 -11.79 15.23
CA HIS A 17 4.64 -11.32 16.13
C HIS A 17 6.05 -11.51 15.55
N ALA A 18 6.33 -12.69 14.98
CA ALA A 18 7.65 -12.95 14.38
C ALA A 18 7.98 -12.00 13.22
N LEU A 19 6.97 -11.57 12.47
CA LEU A 19 7.14 -10.58 11.40
C LEU A 19 7.33 -9.16 11.95
N LEU A 20 6.66 -8.79 13.04
CA LEU A 20 6.86 -7.50 13.70
C LEU A 20 8.24 -7.35 14.36
N ASP A 21 8.87 -8.47 14.73
CA ASP A 21 10.22 -8.55 15.29
C ASP A 21 11.31 -8.80 14.21
N SER A 22 10.94 -8.71 12.93
CA SER A 22 11.88 -9.00 11.84
C SER A 22 12.94 -7.92 11.68
N ALA A 23 14.20 -8.35 11.50
CA ALA A 23 15.36 -7.46 11.39
C ALA A 23 15.22 -6.37 10.32
N PHE A 24 14.52 -6.65 9.21
CA PHE A 24 14.33 -5.66 8.15
C PHE A 24 13.52 -4.43 8.59
N LEU A 25 12.68 -4.54 9.63
CA LEU A 25 11.92 -3.41 10.17
C LEU A 25 12.78 -2.46 11.01
N GLU A 26 13.91 -2.94 11.52
CA GLU A 26 14.88 -2.15 12.29
C GLU A 26 15.75 -1.26 11.40
N GLU A 27 15.93 -1.63 10.14
CA GLU A 27 16.67 -0.83 9.15
C GLU A 27 15.89 0.41 8.66
N VAL A 28 14.57 0.46 8.92
CA VAL A 28 13.72 1.59 8.53
C VAL A 28 13.83 2.70 9.58
N THR A 29 14.15 3.90 9.10
CA THR A 29 14.13 5.14 9.88
C THR A 29 12.69 5.63 10.03
N TRP A 30 12.04 5.23 11.12
CA TRP A 30 10.69 5.69 11.46
C TRP A 30 10.72 7.11 12.05
N ASN A 31 9.84 7.99 11.59
CA ASN A 31 9.71 9.32 12.16
C ASN A 31 9.11 9.28 13.59
N GLU A 32 8.97 10.46 14.22
CA GLU A 32 8.43 10.59 15.60
C GLU A 32 7.02 9.99 15.79
N GLN A 33 6.26 9.80 14.72
CA GLN A 33 4.92 9.18 14.72
C GLN A 33 4.97 7.67 14.44
N GLY A 34 6.16 7.09 14.30
CA GLY A 34 6.36 5.68 13.91
C GLY A 34 6.04 5.41 12.44
N LEU A 35 6.19 6.42 11.57
CA LEU A 35 5.81 6.34 10.15
C LEU A 35 6.99 6.59 9.21
N ALA A 36 6.95 5.95 8.05
CA ALA A 36 7.81 6.25 6.91
C ALA A 36 6.96 6.49 5.64
N PRO A 37 7.36 7.38 4.72
CA PRO A 37 6.78 7.45 3.38
C PRO A 37 7.02 6.14 2.61
N ALA A 38 5.97 5.64 1.96
CA ALA A 38 6.03 4.57 0.97
C ALA A 38 5.58 5.09 -0.39
N ILE A 39 6.42 4.91 -1.39
CA ILE A 39 6.19 5.28 -2.78
C ILE A 39 5.83 4.02 -3.56
N ALA A 40 4.69 4.02 -4.25
CA ALA A 40 4.32 2.92 -5.14
C ALA A 40 4.69 3.28 -6.58
N VAL A 41 5.45 2.38 -7.22
CA VAL A 41 5.86 2.48 -8.61
C VAL A 41 5.38 1.22 -9.34
N ASP A 42 4.80 1.39 -10.53
CA ASP A 42 4.42 0.25 -11.37
C ASP A 42 5.68 -0.49 -11.83
N ALA A 43 5.74 -1.79 -11.58
CA ALA A 43 6.92 -2.59 -11.84
C ALA A 43 7.20 -2.77 -13.35
N ALA A 44 6.19 -2.66 -14.21
CA ALA A 44 6.28 -2.93 -15.64
C ALA A 44 6.75 -1.72 -16.45
N ASN A 45 6.37 -0.51 -16.05
CA ASN A 45 6.65 0.71 -16.81
C ASN A 45 7.30 1.84 -15.99
N GLU A 46 7.62 1.57 -14.72
CA GLU A 46 8.28 2.50 -13.80
C GLU A 46 7.48 3.77 -13.51
N LYS A 47 6.17 3.77 -13.80
CA LYS A 47 5.29 4.90 -13.52
C LYS A 47 5.10 5.07 -12.02
N LEU A 48 5.32 6.29 -11.52
CA LEU A 48 5.00 6.68 -10.16
C LEU A 48 3.48 6.69 -9.97
N LEU A 49 2.96 5.81 -9.12
CA LEU A 49 1.53 5.63 -8.91
C LEU A 49 1.00 6.51 -7.78
N MET A 50 1.63 6.43 -6.60
CA MET A 50 1.18 7.16 -5.42
C MET A 50 2.25 7.20 -4.33
N GLN A 51 2.03 8.07 -3.35
CA GLN A 51 2.72 8.05 -2.07
C GLN A 51 1.68 7.88 -0.96
N ALA A 52 2.03 7.11 0.07
CA ALA A 52 1.27 6.97 1.29
C ALA A 52 2.22 6.76 2.48
N TRP A 53 1.66 6.71 3.69
CA TRP A 53 2.43 6.39 4.89
C TRP A 53 2.35 4.90 5.19
N VAL A 54 3.41 4.36 5.79
CA VAL A 54 3.43 3.03 6.39
C VAL A 54 3.93 3.14 7.82
N ASN A 55 3.41 2.29 8.71
CA ASN A 55 4.01 1.99 10.01
C ASN A 55 4.59 0.57 9.97
N ARG A 56 5.22 0.14 11.06
CA ARG A 56 5.78 -1.22 11.19
C ARG A 56 4.79 -2.32 10.84
N GLU A 57 3.57 -2.23 11.37
CA GLU A 57 2.51 -3.21 11.10
C GLU A 57 2.11 -3.24 9.62
N ALA A 58 1.92 -2.07 8.99
CA ALA A 58 1.57 -2.00 7.57
C ALA A 58 2.66 -2.60 6.68
N LEU A 59 3.92 -2.32 6.97
CA LEU A 59 5.04 -2.87 6.20
C LEU A 59 5.17 -4.39 6.41
N ALA A 60 5.10 -4.88 7.65
CA ALA A 60 5.10 -6.30 7.95
C ALA A 60 3.95 -7.03 7.24
N THR A 61 2.74 -6.45 7.32
CA THR A 61 1.54 -6.98 6.64
C THR A 61 1.72 -6.98 5.13
N ALA A 62 2.32 -5.93 4.54
CA ALA A 62 2.54 -5.85 3.11
C ALA A 62 3.46 -6.96 2.60
N VAL A 63 4.55 -7.22 3.32
CA VAL A 63 5.49 -8.32 3.02
C VAL A 63 4.82 -9.68 3.21
N ALA A 64 4.05 -9.87 4.29
CA ALA A 64 3.36 -11.12 4.56
C ALA A 64 2.29 -11.47 3.51
N GLU A 65 1.48 -10.48 3.14
CA GLU A 65 0.35 -10.66 2.22
C GLU A 65 0.74 -10.48 0.74
N GLN A 66 1.99 -10.10 0.45
CA GLN A 66 2.48 -9.81 -0.90
C GLN A 66 1.60 -8.79 -1.65
N ARG A 67 1.13 -7.77 -0.93
CA ARG A 67 0.31 -6.67 -1.47
C ARG A 67 0.62 -5.36 -0.78
N ALA A 68 0.34 -4.23 -1.43
CA ALA A 68 0.56 -2.93 -0.81
C ALA A 68 -0.46 -2.68 0.33
N VAL A 69 0.08 -2.49 1.53
CA VAL A 69 -0.64 -2.12 2.75
C VAL A 69 -0.02 -0.84 3.29
N TYR A 70 -0.88 0.08 3.70
CA TYR A 70 -0.51 1.43 4.12
C TYR A 70 -1.18 1.80 5.45
N TRP A 71 -0.72 2.86 6.10
CA TRP A 71 -1.24 3.40 7.35
C TRP A 71 -1.97 4.73 7.18
N SER A 72 -3.26 4.76 7.53
CA SER A 72 -4.11 5.96 7.42
C SER A 72 -3.91 6.85 8.61
N ARG A 73 -3.21 7.96 8.43
CA ARG A 73 -3.04 8.97 9.49
C ARG A 73 -4.38 9.51 10.00
N SER A 74 -5.33 9.74 9.11
CA SER A 74 -6.66 10.28 9.47
C SER A 74 -7.57 9.25 10.13
N ARG A 75 -7.52 7.98 9.68
CA ARG A 75 -8.37 6.91 10.23
C ARG A 75 -7.67 6.09 11.35
N GLN A 76 -6.40 6.38 11.61
CA GLN A 76 -5.51 5.65 12.50
C GLN A 76 -5.64 4.13 12.39
N LYS A 77 -5.60 3.62 11.15
CA LYS A 77 -5.69 2.19 10.85
C LYS A 77 -4.91 1.81 9.60
N ILE A 78 -4.48 0.56 9.55
CA ILE A 78 -3.97 -0.05 8.33
C ILE A 78 -5.07 -0.10 7.26
N TRP A 79 -4.69 0.01 5.99
CA TRP A 79 -5.60 -0.22 4.88
C TRP A 79 -4.88 -0.99 3.77
N ARG A 80 -5.56 -2.00 3.24
CA ARG A 80 -5.08 -2.79 2.11
C ARG A 80 -5.51 -2.09 0.83
N LYS A 81 -4.57 -1.68 -0.02
CA LYS A 81 -4.93 -0.93 -1.25
C LYS A 81 -5.84 -1.77 -2.14
N GLY A 82 -6.96 -1.19 -2.56
CA GLY A 82 -7.94 -1.84 -3.42
C GLY A 82 -8.86 -2.84 -2.73
N GLU A 83 -8.87 -2.93 -1.39
CA GLU A 83 -9.78 -3.82 -0.65
C GLU A 83 -11.26 -3.55 -0.93
N GLU A 84 -11.63 -2.29 -1.10
CA GLU A 84 -13.00 -1.89 -1.42
C GLU A 84 -13.24 -1.82 -2.94
N SER A 85 -12.29 -1.27 -3.71
CA SER A 85 -12.46 -0.98 -5.13
C SER A 85 -12.00 -2.07 -6.10
N GLY A 86 -11.35 -3.13 -5.62
CA GLY A 86 -10.71 -4.15 -6.46
C GLY A 86 -9.38 -3.72 -7.11
N ASN A 87 -9.02 -2.44 -7.06
CA ASN A 87 -7.77 -1.90 -7.63
C ASN A 87 -6.56 -2.16 -6.73
N VAL A 88 -6.26 -3.45 -6.55
CA VAL A 88 -5.19 -3.98 -5.69
C VAL A 88 -3.82 -3.70 -6.30
N GLN A 89 -2.83 -3.48 -5.44
CA GLN A 89 -1.41 -3.42 -5.80
C GLN A 89 -0.74 -4.68 -5.28
N LYS A 90 -0.36 -5.60 -6.17
CA LYS A 90 0.41 -6.79 -5.78
C LYS A 90 1.87 -6.39 -5.64
N LEU A 91 2.51 -6.82 -4.56
CA LEU A 91 3.89 -6.46 -4.29
C LEU A 91 4.83 -7.31 -5.15
N VAL A 92 5.74 -6.67 -5.89
CA VAL A 92 6.77 -7.33 -6.70
C VAL A 92 8.12 -7.21 -6.00
N GLU A 93 8.41 -6.03 -5.45
CA GLU A 93 9.66 -5.75 -4.75
C GLU A 93 9.43 -4.65 -3.69
N VAL A 94 10.18 -4.73 -2.59
CA VAL A 94 10.30 -3.64 -1.61
C VAL A 94 11.75 -3.17 -1.63
N ARG A 95 11.95 -1.87 -1.82
CA ARG A 95 13.27 -1.22 -1.69
C ARG A 95 13.22 -0.23 -0.54
N LEU A 96 14.36 -0.08 0.11
CA LEU A 96 14.63 0.95 1.09
C LEU A 96 15.64 1.93 0.47
N ASP A 97 15.49 3.23 0.74
CA ASP A 97 16.47 4.22 0.29
C ASP A 97 17.75 4.21 1.13
N CYS A 98 18.66 5.16 0.88
CA CYS A 98 20.04 5.08 1.40
C CYS A 98 20.19 5.41 2.88
N ASP A 99 19.27 6.17 3.46
CA ASP A 99 19.19 6.53 4.87
C ASP A 99 17.98 5.90 5.60
N GLY A 100 17.24 5.05 4.90
CA GLY A 100 16.20 4.21 5.46
C GLY A 100 14.89 4.95 5.75
N ASP A 101 14.75 6.21 5.35
CA ASP A 101 13.59 7.02 5.68
C ASP A 101 12.47 6.94 4.64
N ALA A 102 12.70 6.31 3.48
CA ALA A 102 11.68 6.07 2.48
C ALA A 102 11.69 4.66 1.89
N ILE A 103 10.48 4.15 1.64
CA ILE A 103 10.25 2.82 1.09
C ILE A 103 9.71 2.96 -0.33
N CYS A 104 10.20 2.13 -1.24
CA CYS A 104 9.65 2.00 -2.60
C CYS A 104 9.03 0.61 -2.78
N TYR A 105 7.72 0.58 -2.97
CA TYR A 105 6.98 -0.60 -3.41
C TYR A 105 6.95 -0.62 -4.93
N ARG A 106 7.65 -1.59 -5.54
CA ARG A 106 7.37 -1.94 -6.94
C ARG A 106 6.18 -2.88 -6.96
N VAL A 107 5.15 -2.53 -7.71
CA VAL A 107 3.86 -3.22 -7.70
C VAL A 107 3.32 -3.53 -9.08
N GLU A 108 2.53 -4.59 -9.18
CA GLU A 108 1.59 -4.78 -10.30
C GLU A 108 0.26 -4.11 -9.93
N GLN A 109 -0.13 -3.06 -10.65
CA GLN A 109 -1.40 -2.35 -10.41
C GLN A 109 -2.56 -3.07 -11.13
N VAL A 110 -3.39 -3.76 -10.35
CA VAL A 110 -4.63 -4.36 -10.85
C VAL A 110 -5.68 -3.28 -11.10
N GLY A 111 -6.43 -3.41 -12.19
CA GLY A 111 -7.50 -2.47 -12.57
C GLY A 111 -7.02 -1.18 -13.25
N GLY A 112 -5.71 -1.00 -13.45
CA GLY A 112 -5.13 0.14 -14.18
C GLY A 112 -5.24 1.49 -13.47
N ILE A 113 -5.84 1.55 -12.27
CA ILE A 113 -6.15 2.80 -11.57
C ILE A 113 -5.65 2.74 -10.12
N ALA A 114 -4.63 3.51 -9.78
CA ALA A 114 -4.21 3.67 -8.40
C ALA A 114 -5.07 4.72 -7.67
N CYS A 115 -5.55 5.75 -8.36
CA CYS A 115 -6.18 6.92 -7.74
C CYS A 115 -7.70 6.79 -7.62
N HIS A 116 -8.25 7.18 -6.47
CA HIS A 116 -9.69 7.26 -6.25
C HIS A 116 -10.41 8.30 -7.13
N THR A 117 -9.66 9.16 -7.84
CA THR A 117 -10.20 10.10 -8.82
C THR A 117 -10.38 9.48 -10.21
N GLY A 118 -10.26 8.15 -10.32
CA GLY A 118 -10.45 7.45 -11.57
C GLY A 118 -9.25 7.53 -12.52
N ARG A 119 -8.08 7.95 -12.01
CA ARG A 119 -6.85 8.13 -12.79
C ARG A 119 -5.82 7.07 -12.46
N GLU A 120 -4.92 6.81 -13.40
CA GLU A 120 -3.87 5.80 -13.26
C GLU A 120 -2.99 6.04 -12.02
N HIS A 121 -2.65 7.30 -11.75
CA HIS A 121 -1.79 7.70 -10.62
C HIS A 121 -2.30 8.98 -9.92
N CYS A 122 -1.86 9.17 -8.67
CA CYS A 122 -2.21 10.33 -7.85
C CYS A 122 -1.53 11.62 -8.34
N PHE A 123 -0.41 11.52 -9.06
CA PHE A 123 0.38 12.64 -9.55
C PHE A 123 -0.12 13.18 -10.90
N PHE A 124 -1.44 13.39 -11.02
CA PHE A 124 -2.10 13.81 -12.27
C PHE A 124 -2.10 15.33 -12.50
N ARG A 125 -1.57 16.10 -11.55
CA ARG A 125 -1.48 17.56 -11.66
C ARG A 125 -0.05 17.98 -11.92
N ARG A 126 0.13 18.95 -12.80
CA ARG A 126 1.40 19.59 -13.14
C ARG A 126 1.32 21.08 -12.83
N LEU A 127 2.42 21.65 -12.35
CA LEU A 127 2.53 23.09 -12.16
C LEU A 127 2.68 23.76 -13.53
N GLU A 128 1.75 24.64 -13.87
CA GLU A 128 1.74 25.43 -15.11
C GLU A 128 1.63 26.91 -14.71
N GLY A 129 2.75 27.63 -14.76
CA GLY A 129 2.83 28.98 -14.18
C GLY A 129 2.70 28.93 -12.65
N ASP A 130 1.71 29.64 -12.12
CA ASP A 130 1.33 29.66 -10.70
C ASP A 130 0.13 28.76 -10.35
N GLU A 131 -0.37 27.97 -11.32
CA GLU A 131 -1.54 27.10 -11.16
C GLU A 131 -1.19 25.61 -11.26
N TRP A 132 -1.96 24.77 -10.54
CA TRP A 132 -1.89 23.31 -10.67
C TRP A 132 -2.95 22.81 -11.66
N ALA A 133 -2.54 22.49 -12.89
CA ALA A 133 -3.42 21.96 -13.92
C ALA A 133 -3.50 20.43 -13.87
N ALA A 134 -4.70 19.86 -14.02
CA ALA A 134 -4.86 18.43 -14.22
C ALA A 134 -4.51 18.07 -15.67
N VAL A 135 -3.46 17.29 -15.85
CA VAL A 135 -2.91 16.95 -17.18
C VAL A 135 -3.14 15.49 -17.58
N GLU A 136 -3.63 14.66 -16.67
CA GLU A 136 -4.00 13.27 -16.95
C GLU A 136 -5.52 13.08 -17.00
N ALA A 137 -5.96 12.26 -17.96
CA ALA A 137 -7.36 11.94 -18.18
C ALA A 137 -7.93 11.06 -17.06
N VAL A 138 -9.23 11.21 -16.77
CA VAL A 138 -9.99 10.25 -15.98
C VAL A 138 -10.23 9.01 -16.85
N VAL A 139 -9.75 7.86 -16.38
CA VAL A 139 -9.84 6.57 -17.08
C VAL A 139 -11.12 5.83 -16.70
N THR A 140 -11.60 6.00 -15.47
CA THR A 140 -12.85 5.40 -14.98
C THR A 140 -13.58 6.39 -14.10
N ASP A 141 -14.91 6.40 -14.15
CA ASP A 141 -15.73 7.25 -13.30
C ASP A 141 -15.46 6.94 -11.81
N PRO A 142 -15.04 7.93 -10.99
CA PRO A 142 -14.79 7.75 -9.57
C PRO A 142 -15.94 7.10 -8.80
N GLU A 143 -17.19 7.40 -9.17
CA GLU A 143 -18.36 6.86 -8.47
C GLU A 143 -18.50 5.36 -8.69
N SER A 144 -18.12 4.88 -9.88
CA SER A 144 -18.16 3.45 -10.21
C SER A 144 -17.11 2.61 -9.47
N LEU A 145 -16.07 3.23 -8.90
CA LEU A 145 -14.99 2.51 -8.19
C LEU A 145 -15.45 1.86 -6.87
N TYR A 146 -16.58 2.29 -6.31
CA TYR A 146 -17.06 1.87 -4.99
C TYR A 146 -18.48 1.28 -5.02
N GLN A 147 -19.11 1.23 -6.20
CA GLN A 147 -20.41 0.61 -6.39
C GLN A 147 -20.21 -0.91 -6.55
N LYS A 148 -20.65 -1.67 -5.55
CA LYS A 148 -20.75 -3.14 -5.61
C LYS A 148 -22.11 -3.57 -6.10
#